data_AF-A0AA37HXY1-F1
#
_entry.id   AF-A0AA37HXY1-F1
#
_cell.length_a   1.000
_cell.length_b   1.000
_cell.length_c   1.000
_cell.angle_alpha   90.00
_cell.angle_beta   90.00
_cell.angle_gamma   90.00
#
_symmetry.space_group_name_H-M   'P 1'
#
loop_
_entity.id
_entity.type
_entity.pdbx_description
1 polymer ?
#
loop_
_entity_poly.entity_id
_entity_poly.type
_entity_poly.pdbx_seq_one_letter_code
_entity_poly.pdbx_strand_id
1 'polypeptide(L)'
;MGAWAQETQVTFVPSEFDAKTSVEYQLVKQGITIAVSSGTVTQDQFRVFKNETFTVTSTVGNIKSVELTAYATGENKYGPGCLTTPTTGQYTFESEGNKGTWTGDAATFTLTASKNQIRVTQIVVTIGEAATGINDVKVNDAEKANWYDLSGRPLNGKPTKTGAYVKNGKKVVIK
;
A
#
# COMPACT_ATOMS: atom_id res chain seq x y z
N MET A 1 -0.17 -5.96 -28.85
CA MET A 1 0.95 -5.40 -28.08
C MET A 1 0.53 -5.47 -26.62
N GLY A 2 1.10 -6.38 -25.86
CA GLY A 2 0.74 -6.56 -24.44
C GLY A 2 1.16 -5.33 -23.65
N ALA A 3 0.25 -4.80 -22.84
CA ALA A 3 0.60 -3.82 -21.82
C ALA A 3 1.52 -4.53 -20.83
N TRP A 4 2.79 -4.14 -20.80
CA TRP A 4 3.70 -4.56 -19.74
C TRP A 4 3.24 -3.85 -18.47
N ALA A 5 2.74 -4.61 -17.50
CA ALA A 5 2.39 -4.09 -16.21
C ALA A 5 3.64 -3.50 -15.55
N GLN A 6 3.60 -2.22 -15.20
CA GLN A 6 4.73 -1.55 -14.55
C GLN A 6 4.54 -1.65 -13.04
N GLU A 7 5.37 -2.46 -12.38
CA GLU A 7 5.46 -2.46 -10.91
C GLU A 7 5.82 -1.04 -10.44
N THR A 8 5.10 -0.54 -9.43
CA THR A 8 5.37 0.80 -8.88
C THR A 8 6.35 0.68 -7.73
N GLN A 9 7.46 1.40 -7.81
CA GLN A 9 8.45 1.47 -6.74
C GLN A 9 8.43 2.84 -6.06
N VAL A 10 8.36 2.82 -4.73
CA VAL A 10 8.44 4.01 -3.88
C VAL A 10 9.70 3.91 -3.02
N THR A 11 10.62 4.85 -3.19
CA THR A 11 11.86 4.92 -2.42
C THR A 11 11.72 5.96 -1.31
N PHE A 12 12.09 5.59 -0.09
CA PHE A 12 12.24 6.50 1.05
C PHE A 12 13.73 6.64 1.37
N VAL A 13 14.20 7.88 1.42
CA VAL A 13 15.54 8.21 1.92
C VAL A 13 15.44 9.18 3.10
N PRO A 14 16.28 9.06 4.14
CA PRO A 14 16.11 9.83 5.38
C PRO A 14 16.14 11.35 5.22
N SER A 15 16.93 11.85 4.27
CA SER A 15 17.05 13.28 3.98
C SER A 15 15.78 13.96 3.45
N GLU A 16 14.77 13.18 3.03
CA GLU A 16 13.48 13.71 2.58
C GLU A 16 12.50 13.99 3.73
N PHE A 17 12.84 13.64 4.96
CA PHE A 17 11.94 13.71 6.10
C PHE A 17 12.53 14.55 7.24
N ASP A 18 11.64 15.24 7.96
CA ASP A 18 12.03 16.01 9.14
C ASP A 18 12.62 15.11 10.23
N ALA A 19 13.62 15.64 10.94
CA ALA A 19 14.23 14.93 12.05
C ALA A 19 13.19 14.60 13.16
N LYS A 20 13.32 13.41 13.73
CA LYS A 20 12.50 12.90 14.85
C LYS A 20 13.44 12.27 15.86
N THR A 21 13.22 12.46 17.16
CA THR A 21 14.13 11.92 18.19
C THR A 21 13.37 11.20 19.29
N SER A 22 13.58 9.88 19.40
CA SER A 22 13.07 9.00 20.46
C SER A 22 11.56 9.06 20.62
N VAL A 23 10.85 9.00 19.49
CA VAL A 23 9.39 9.09 19.41
C VAL A 23 8.87 8.05 18.42
N GLU A 24 7.57 7.76 18.51
CA GLU A 24 6.83 7.19 17.39
C GLU A 24 6.93 8.13 16.18
N TYR A 25 7.10 7.57 14.98
CA TYR A 25 7.07 8.37 13.77
C TYR A 25 6.41 7.64 12.60
N GLN A 26 5.90 8.44 11.67
CA GLN A 26 5.33 7.97 10.41
C GLN A 26 5.96 8.72 9.24
N LEU A 27 6.28 7.99 8.18
CA LEU A 27 6.79 8.51 6.92
C LEU A 27 5.76 8.19 5.85
N VAL A 28 5.21 9.20 5.19
CA VAL A 28 4.16 9.02 4.17
C VAL A 28 4.70 9.50 2.83
N LYS A 29 4.63 8.65 1.81
CA LYS A 29 5.03 8.98 0.43
C LYS A 29 4.20 8.15 -0.55
N GLN A 30 3.53 8.82 -1.50
CA GLN A 30 2.82 8.18 -2.61
C GLN A 30 1.82 7.08 -2.18
N GLY A 31 1.07 7.31 -1.11
CA GLY A 31 0.09 6.34 -0.59
C GLY A 31 0.69 5.15 0.18
N ILE A 32 1.99 5.18 0.43
CA ILE A 32 2.71 4.26 1.31
C ILE A 32 3.03 4.96 2.63
N THR A 33 2.77 4.25 3.73
CA THR A 33 3.12 4.71 5.09
C THR A 33 4.08 3.72 5.71
N ILE A 34 5.17 4.24 6.27
CA ILE A 34 6.11 3.51 7.14
C ILE A 34 5.92 4.06 8.55
N ALA A 35 5.44 3.23 9.47
CA ALA A 35 5.23 3.57 10.87
C ALA A 35 6.23 2.83 11.76
N VAL A 36 6.79 3.53 12.74
CA VAL A 36 7.74 2.98 13.72
C VAL A 36 7.29 3.36 15.11
N SER A 37 7.09 2.36 15.98
CA SER A 37 6.53 2.56 17.33
C SER A 37 7.43 3.37 18.26
N SER A 38 8.75 3.27 18.10
CA SER A 38 9.70 4.23 18.67
C SER A 38 11.04 4.22 17.92
N GLY A 39 11.59 5.41 17.70
CA GLY A 39 12.84 5.54 16.98
C GLY A 39 13.32 6.96 16.75
N THR A 40 14.21 7.12 15.77
CA THR A 40 14.80 8.41 15.40
C THR A 40 14.86 8.51 13.88
N VAL A 41 14.51 9.67 13.34
CA VAL A 41 14.83 10.06 11.96
C VAL A 41 15.95 11.08 12.02
N THR A 42 17.08 10.77 11.39
CA THR A 42 18.20 11.71 11.18
C THR A 42 18.39 11.93 9.69
N GLN A 43 19.26 12.86 9.30
CA GLN A 43 19.56 13.14 7.90
C GLN A 43 19.95 11.90 7.08
N ASP A 44 20.56 10.89 7.72
CA ASP A 44 21.13 9.73 7.02
C ASP A 44 20.48 8.39 7.39
N GLN A 45 19.57 8.37 8.37
CA GLN A 45 19.08 7.12 8.97
C GLN A 45 17.64 7.21 9.46
N PHE A 46 16.86 6.17 9.15
CA PHE A 46 15.68 5.77 9.90
C PHE A 46 16.10 4.76 10.96
N ARG A 47 15.86 5.03 12.24
CA ARG A 47 16.24 4.14 13.34
C ARG A 47 14.98 3.54 13.95
N VAL A 48 14.95 2.23 14.05
CA VAL A 48 13.92 1.49 14.79
C VAL A 48 14.60 0.93 16.04
N PHE A 49 14.16 1.35 17.23
CA PHE A 49 14.80 0.91 18.47
C PHE A 49 14.53 -0.58 18.75
N LYS A 50 15.32 -1.16 19.68
CA LYS A 50 15.16 -2.57 20.04
C LYS A 50 13.77 -2.81 20.61
N ASN A 51 13.13 -3.90 20.19
CA ASN A 51 11.77 -4.32 20.52
C ASN A 51 10.66 -3.44 19.91
N GLU A 52 11.01 -2.45 19.09
CA GLU A 52 10.05 -1.61 18.40
C GLU A 52 9.67 -2.23 17.05
N THR A 53 8.49 -1.83 16.56
CA THR A 53 7.92 -2.31 15.31
C THR A 53 8.26 -1.39 14.15
N PHE A 54 8.32 -2.00 12.97
CA PHE A 54 8.41 -1.36 11.66
C PHE A 54 7.25 -1.87 10.83
N THR A 55 6.26 -1.02 10.58
CA THR A 55 5.03 -1.37 9.87
C THR A 55 4.99 -0.64 8.54
N VAL A 56 4.75 -1.39 7.46
CA VAL A 56 4.51 -0.81 6.13
C VAL A 56 3.04 -1.01 5.78
N THR A 57 2.39 0.05 5.30
CA THR A 57 1.00 0.04 4.86
C THR A 57 0.89 0.72 3.51
N SER A 58 0.06 0.18 2.62
CA SER A 58 -0.23 0.72 1.29
C SER A 58 -1.72 0.91 1.10
N THR A 59 -2.11 2.06 0.55
CA THR A 59 -3.49 2.33 0.10
C THR A 59 -3.64 2.27 -1.43
N VAL A 60 -2.55 2.01 -2.15
CA VAL A 60 -2.49 2.07 -3.63
C VAL A 60 -2.46 0.69 -4.29
N GLY A 61 -2.33 -0.37 -3.49
CA GLY A 61 -2.25 -1.76 -3.94
C GLY A 61 -1.51 -2.62 -2.91
N ASN A 62 -1.55 -3.94 -3.07
CA ASN A 62 -0.80 -4.82 -2.19
C ASN A 62 0.72 -4.67 -2.41
N ILE A 63 1.45 -4.69 -1.31
CA ILE A 63 2.91 -4.67 -1.29
C ILE A 63 3.40 -6.06 -1.70
N LYS A 64 4.32 -6.10 -2.67
CA LYS A 64 4.94 -7.34 -3.16
C LYS A 64 6.34 -7.56 -2.60
N SER A 65 7.09 -6.47 -2.42
CA SER A 65 8.43 -6.50 -1.85
C SER A 65 8.75 -5.21 -1.08
N VAL A 66 9.57 -5.33 -0.04
CA VAL A 66 10.23 -4.19 0.62
C VAL A 66 11.70 -4.53 0.83
N GLU A 67 12.58 -3.80 0.15
CA GLU A 67 14.03 -3.87 0.36
C GLU A 67 14.48 -2.77 1.32
N LEU A 68 15.20 -3.15 2.37
CA LEU A 68 15.81 -2.29 3.37
C LEU A 68 17.33 -2.32 3.15
N THR A 69 17.95 -1.15 2.99
CA THR A 69 19.41 -1.02 3.08
C THR A 69 19.77 -0.52 4.48
N ALA A 70 20.44 -1.37 5.26
CA ALA A 70 20.85 -1.05 6.62
C ALA A 70 22.25 -0.41 6.68
N TYR A 71 22.55 0.20 7.82
CA TYR A 71 23.85 0.82 8.11
C TYR A 71 24.95 -0.21 8.34
N ALA A 72 24.62 -1.35 8.93
CA ALA A 72 25.56 -2.45 9.18
C ALA A 72 25.14 -3.72 8.44
N THR A 73 26.01 -4.73 8.45
CA THR A 73 25.79 -5.99 7.72
C THR A 73 25.21 -7.08 8.62
N GLY A 74 24.47 -8.02 8.01
CA GLY A 74 24.00 -9.24 8.62
C GLY A 74 23.33 -9.03 9.98
N GLU A 75 23.77 -9.81 10.97
CA GLU A 75 23.24 -9.79 12.34
C GLU A 75 23.95 -8.79 13.26
N ASN A 76 24.93 -8.04 12.75
CA ASN A 76 25.60 -7.03 13.55
C ASN A 76 24.60 -6.00 14.07
N LYS A 77 24.92 -5.35 15.18
CA LYS A 77 24.13 -4.22 15.68
C LYS A 77 23.94 -3.20 14.55
N TYR A 78 22.69 -2.79 14.33
CA TYR A 78 22.26 -1.91 13.23
C TYR A 78 22.06 -2.56 11.85
N GLY A 79 22.29 -3.87 11.72
CA GLY A 79 22.14 -4.62 10.48
C GLY A 79 20.73 -5.16 10.22
N PRO A 80 20.47 -5.68 9.01
CA PRO A 80 19.14 -6.15 8.59
C PRO A 80 18.69 -7.40 9.34
N GLY A 81 19.61 -8.23 9.84
CA GLY A 81 19.33 -9.41 10.66
C GLY A 81 18.86 -9.09 12.08
N CYS A 82 18.76 -7.80 12.45
CA CYS A 82 18.13 -7.37 13.70
C CYS A 82 16.59 -7.44 13.65
N LEU A 83 16.01 -7.49 12.45
CA LEU A 83 14.57 -7.65 12.24
C LEU A 83 14.19 -9.13 12.22
N THR A 84 13.05 -9.47 12.83
CA THR A 84 12.52 -10.85 12.88
C THR A 84 11.22 -11.03 12.10
N THR A 85 10.76 -12.28 12.04
CA THR A 85 9.61 -12.79 11.28
C THR A 85 8.44 -11.79 11.19
N PRO A 86 7.98 -11.47 9.97
CA PRO A 86 6.89 -10.54 9.78
C PRO A 86 5.54 -11.14 10.20
N THR A 87 4.54 -10.28 10.37
CA THR A 87 3.14 -10.70 10.60
C THR A 87 2.53 -11.48 9.44
N THR A 88 3.01 -11.24 8.22
CA THR A 88 2.65 -11.96 6.98
C THR A 88 3.79 -11.86 5.98
N GLY A 89 3.78 -12.68 4.93
CA GLY A 89 4.90 -12.77 3.99
C GLY A 89 6.14 -13.38 4.65
N GLN A 90 7.29 -13.19 4.03
CA GLN A 90 8.57 -13.72 4.50
C GLN A 90 9.62 -12.61 4.51
N TYR A 91 10.54 -12.64 5.47
CA TYR A 91 11.67 -11.71 5.53
C TYR A 91 12.97 -12.49 5.51
N THR A 92 13.87 -12.10 4.61
CA THR A 92 15.23 -12.62 4.49
C THR A 92 16.23 -11.47 4.55
N PHE A 93 17.50 -11.78 4.82
CA PHE A 93 18.56 -10.79 4.81
C PHE A 93 19.87 -11.40 4.34
N GLU A 94 20.77 -10.55 3.86
CA GLU A 94 22.13 -10.95 3.49
C GLU A 94 22.98 -11.12 4.75
N SER A 95 23.51 -12.33 4.99
CA SER A 95 24.31 -12.61 6.19
C SER A 95 25.62 -11.82 6.25
N GLU A 96 26.18 -11.49 5.10
CA GLU A 96 27.42 -10.70 4.96
C GLU A 96 27.18 -9.32 4.33
N GLY A 97 25.96 -9.07 3.84
CA GLY A 97 25.56 -7.82 3.21
C GLY A 97 24.69 -6.97 4.13
N ASN A 98 24.29 -5.79 3.66
CA ASN A 98 23.50 -4.83 4.43
C ASN A 98 22.04 -4.78 4.00
N LYS A 99 21.59 -5.67 3.12
CA LYS A 99 20.20 -5.70 2.66
C LYS A 99 19.34 -6.69 3.44
N GLY A 100 18.13 -6.26 3.72
CA GLY A 100 17.03 -7.11 4.18
C GLY A 100 15.84 -6.97 3.23
N THR A 101 15.17 -8.07 2.91
CA THR A 101 14.08 -8.08 1.95
C THR A 101 12.87 -8.79 2.54
N TRP A 102 11.76 -8.07 2.61
CA TRP A 102 10.45 -8.67 2.82
C TRP A 102 9.81 -8.98 1.46
N THR A 103 9.18 -10.15 1.32
CA THR A 103 8.36 -10.53 0.16
C THR A 103 7.01 -11.05 0.60
N GLY A 104 5.96 -10.74 -0.16
CA GLY A 104 4.62 -11.18 0.15
C GLY A 104 3.56 -10.63 -0.79
N ASP A 105 2.32 -10.63 -0.32
CA ASP A 105 1.18 -10.05 -1.02
C ASP A 105 0.16 -9.55 0.01
N ALA A 106 0.38 -8.34 0.52
CA ALA A 106 -0.46 -7.79 1.58
C ALA A 106 -0.52 -6.26 1.50
N ALA A 107 -1.66 -5.69 1.89
CA ALA A 107 -1.80 -4.24 2.06
C ALA A 107 -0.99 -3.70 3.25
N THR A 108 -0.65 -4.56 4.22
CA THR A 108 0.20 -4.21 5.35
C THR A 108 0.94 -5.42 5.91
N PHE A 109 2.13 -5.17 6.45
CA PHE A 109 2.87 -6.13 7.27
C PHE A 109 3.67 -5.38 8.34
N THR A 110 4.09 -6.08 9.39
CA THR A 110 4.94 -5.55 10.44
C THR A 110 6.13 -6.46 10.69
N LEU A 111 7.30 -5.86 10.88
CA LEU A 111 8.53 -6.49 11.40
C LEU A 111 8.84 -5.93 12.79
N THR A 112 9.63 -6.65 13.58
CA THR A 112 10.11 -6.19 14.90
C THR A 112 11.61 -6.25 14.97
N ALA A 113 12.25 -5.19 15.48
CA ALA A 113 13.70 -5.12 15.73
C ALA A 113 14.07 -5.84 17.03
N SER A 114 13.90 -7.16 17.07
CA SER A 114 13.92 -7.95 18.31
C SER A 114 15.32 -8.23 18.85
N LYS A 115 16.34 -8.41 17.99
CA LYS A 115 17.72 -8.67 18.47
C LYS A 115 18.36 -7.40 19.02
N ASN A 116 18.38 -6.36 18.20
CA ASN A 116 18.92 -5.02 18.47
C ASN A 116 18.15 -3.98 17.66
N GLN A 117 18.40 -2.69 17.92
CA GLN A 117 17.93 -1.64 17.02
C GLN A 117 18.51 -1.83 15.60
N ILE A 118 17.74 -1.48 14.58
CA ILE A 118 18.22 -1.36 13.19
C ILE A 118 18.36 0.12 12.81
N ARG A 119 19.30 0.43 11.90
CA ARG A 119 19.44 1.75 11.29
C ARG A 119 19.40 1.56 9.78
N VAL A 120 18.43 2.17 9.11
CA VAL A 120 18.13 1.98 7.70
C VAL A 120 18.45 3.27 6.95
N THR A 121 19.21 3.18 5.87
CA THR A 121 19.63 4.31 5.04
C THR A 121 18.77 4.47 3.80
N GLN A 122 18.07 3.42 3.38
CA GLN A 122 17.13 3.44 2.26
C GLN A 122 16.07 2.35 2.40
N ILE A 123 14.85 2.66 1.97
CA ILE A 123 13.74 1.70 1.89
C ILE A 123 13.15 1.78 0.49
N VAL A 124 13.02 0.65 -0.20
CA VAL A 124 12.37 0.56 -1.51
C VAL A 124 11.17 -0.35 -1.38
N VAL A 125 9.98 0.20 -1.62
CA VAL A 125 8.71 -0.53 -1.55
C VAL A 125 8.22 -0.78 -2.98
N THR A 126 8.00 -2.04 -3.33
CA THR A 126 7.41 -2.45 -4.61
C THR A 126 5.94 -2.82 -4.40
N ILE A 127 5.06 -2.12 -5.10
CA ILE A 127 3.63 -2.38 -5.14
C ILE A 127 3.31 -3.18 -6.40
N GLY A 128 2.51 -4.23 -6.22
CA GLY A 128 2.00 -5.02 -7.33
C GLY A 128 1.03 -4.22 -8.18
N GLU A 129 0.50 -4.82 -9.23
CA GLU A 129 -0.48 -4.17 -10.10
C GLU A 129 -1.60 -3.53 -9.28
N ALA A 130 -1.71 -2.20 -9.34
CA ALA A 130 -2.90 -1.53 -8.86
C ALA A 130 -4.06 -2.05 -9.70
N ALA A 131 -5.07 -2.67 -9.07
CA ALA A 131 -6.27 -3.06 -9.77
C ALA A 131 -6.91 -1.79 -10.35
N THR A 132 -6.72 -1.55 -11.64
CA THR A 132 -7.39 -0.49 -12.39
C THR A 132 -8.86 -0.84 -12.68
N GLY A 133 -9.39 -1.87 -12.02
CA GLY A 133 -10.76 -2.31 -12.16
C GLY A 133 -11.75 -1.28 -11.61
N ILE A 134 -12.91 -1.19 -12.26
CA ILE A 134 -14.11 -0.56 -11.72
C ILE A 134 -14.44 -1.30 -10.42
N ASN A 135 -13.96 -0.80 -9.29
CA ASN A 135 -14.18 -1.41 -7.98
C ASN A 135 -15.63 -1.23 -7.50
N ASP A 136 -16.37 -0.29 -8.09
CA ASP A 136 -17.77 -0.08 -7.75
C ASP A 136 -18.53 0.64 -8.88
N VAL A 137 -19.62 0.05 -9.36
CA VAL A 137 -20.62 0.79 -10.16
C VAL A 137 -21.54 1.45 -9.15
N LYS A 138 -21.32 2.75 -8.88
CA LYS A 138 -22.20 3.53 -8.00
C LYS A 138 -23.59 3.63 -8.62
N VAL A 139 -24.48 2.73 -8.22
CA VAL A 139 -25.91 2.72 -8.58
C VAL A 139 -26.75 3.59 -7.65
N ASN A 140 -26.14 4.29 -6.68
CA ASN A 140 -26.84 4.85 -5.52
C ASN A 140 -27.64 6.14 -5.78
N ASP A 141 -27.47 6.80 -6.94
CA ASP A 141 -28.40 7.83 -7.42
C ASP A 141 -29.66 7.24 -8.11
N ALA A 142 -30.02 6.01 -7.76
CA ALA A 142 -31.06 5.19 -8.39
C ALA A 142 -32.44 5.88 -8.53
N GLU A 143 -32.75 6.80 -7.62
CA GLU A 143 -34.02 7.53 -7.64
C GLU A 143 -34.03 8.63 -8.71
N LYS A 144 -32.89 9.32 -8.91
CA LYS A 144 -32.69 10.40 -9.90
C LYS A 144 -32.22 9.91 -11.27
N ALA A 145 -31.82 8.64 -11.38
CA ALA A 145 -31.39 8.07 -12.65
C ALA A 145 -32.45 8.25 -13.74
N ASN A 146 -32.03 8.82 -14.88
CA ASN A 146 -32.87 8.97 -16.06
C ASN A 146 -33.43 7.62 -16.49
N TRP A 147 -34.65 7.64 -17.00
CA TRP A 147 -35.25 6.49 -17.64
C TRP A 147 -34.79 6.42 -19.09
N TYR A 148 -34.67 5.22 -19.63
CA TYR A 148 -34.34 5.00 -21.03
C TYR A 148 -35.32 4.01 -21.66
N ASP A 149 -35.57 4.17 -22.96
CA ASP A 149 -36.19 3.10 -23.75
C ASP A 149 -35.17 2.01 -24.10
N LEU A 150 -35.63 0.92 -24.74
CA LEU A 150 -34.74 -0.19 -25.15
C LEU A 150 -33.75 0.20 -26.26
N SER A 151 -33.90 1.37 -26.88
CA SER A 151 -32.93 1.92 -27.83
C SER A 151 -31.86 2.80 -27.18
N GLY A 152 -31.92 2.97 -25.85
CA GLY A 152 -30.98 3.79 -25.09
C GLY A 152 -31.27 5.29 -25.14
N ARG A 153 -32.46 5.71 -25.60
CA ARG A 153 -32.83 7.13 -25.60
C ARG A 153 -33.30 7.56 -24.21
N PRO A 154 -32.79 8.68 -23.67
CA PRO A 154 -33.23 9.17 -22.38
C PRO A 154 -34.68 9.68 -22.45
N LEU A 155 -35.42 9.47 -21.37
CA LEU A 155 -36.81 9.86 -21.19
C LEU A 155 -36.91 10.94 -20.11
N ASN A 156 -37.78 11.93 -20.33
CA ASN A 156 -38.04 13.03 -19.39
C ASN A 156 -39.00 12.59 -18.28
N GLY A 157 -38.54 11.68 -17.43
CA GLY A 157 -39.29 11.17 -16.28
C GLY A 157 -39.75 9.72 -16.42
N LYS A 158 -40.54 9.26 -15.46
CA LYS A 158 -41.03 7.88 -15.38
C LYS A 158 -41.97 7.58 -16.56
N PRO A 159 -41.75 6.49 -17.32
CA PRO A 159 -42.67 6.06 -18.36
C PRO A 159 -44.06 5.74 -17.80
N THR A 160 -45.10 6.18 -18.52
CA THR A 160 -46.51 5.96 -18.18
C THR A 160 -47.19 4.92 -19.06
N LYS A 161 -46.52 4.49 -20.14
CA LYS A 161 -47.03 3.45 -21.04
C LYS A 161 -46.50 2.09 -20.59
N THR A 162 -47.35 1.07 -20.70
CA THR A 162 -46.96 -0.33 -20.53
C THR A 162 -45.82 -0.68 -21.49
N GLY A 163 -44.76 -1.30 -20.98
CA GLY A 163 -43.57 -1.60 -21.78
C GLY A 163 -42.33 -1.93 -20.96
N ALA A 164 -41.24 -2.29 -21.65
CA ALA A 164 -39.94 -2.52 -21.05
C ALA A 164 -39.04 -1.29 -21.21
N TYR A 165 -38.36 -0.93 -20.13
CA TYR A 165 -37.52 0.26 -20.02
C TYR A 165 -36.23 -0.10 -19.30
N VAL A 166 -35.26 0.81 -19.33
CA VAL A 166 -34.03 0.71 -18.53
C VAL A 166 -34.03 1.84 -17.50
N LYS A 167 -33.80 1.48 -16.24
CA LYS A 167 -33.51 2.44 -15.16
C LYS A 167 -32.27 1.96 -14.42
N ASN A 168 -31.27 2.82 -14.30
CA ASN A 168 -30.05 2.50 -13.56
C ASN A 168 -29.37 1.20 -14.05
N GLY A 169 -29.28 1.03 -15.37
CA GLY A 169 -28.71 -0.18 -16.00
C GLY A 169 -29.55 -1.46 -15.89
N LYS A 170 -30.71 -1.43 -15.20
CA LYS A 170 -31.59 -2.58 -15.03
C LYS A 170 -32.83 -2.46 -15.92
N LYS A 171 -33.25 -3.58 -16.53
CA LYS A 171 -34.52 -3.69 -17.23
C LYS A 171 -35.68 -3.62 -16.23
N VAL A 172 -36.65 -2.76 -16.48
CA VAL A 172 -37.87 -2.55 -15.67
C VAL A 172 -39.07 -2.68 -16.59
N VAL A 173 -40.10 -3.42 -16.18
CA VAL A 173 -41.36 -3.55 -16.92
C VAL A 173 -42.44 -2.74 -16.23
N ILE A 174 -43.01 -1.77 -16.94
CA ILE A 174 -44.22 -1.05 -16.54
C ILE A 174 -45.41 -1.85 -17.06
N LYS A 175 -46.36 -2.20 -16.19
CA LYS A 175 -47.61 -2.89 -16.52
C LYS A 175 -48.74 -1.89 -16.58
#